data_AF-A0AAN8F5K0-F1
#
_entry.id   AF-A0AAN8F5K0-F1
#
_cell.length_a   1.000
_cell.length_b   1.000
_cell.length_c   1.000
_cell.angle_alpha   90.00
_cell.angle_beta   90.00
_cell.angle_gamma   90.00
#
_symmetry.space_group_name_H-M   'P 1'
#
loop_
_entity.id
_entity.type
_entity.pdbx_description
1 polymer ?
#
loop_
_entity_poly.entity_id
_entity_poly.type
_entity_poly.pdbx_seq_one_letter_code
_entity_poly.pdbx_strand_id
1 'polypeptide(L)'
;MQAAGAILIAITNVPEVCSWVETSNGIYGQTKNPYDTRRTVGGSSGGEGALISAAGSVIGIGSDLAGSIRIPSFMNGIFAMITTPGVIPLDGDVPPAKGYPKKMLRIGPMCRYVEDIPVMIEVMGGDKVPELRLSDAVDFSKTRIYYMEGIQIPTIQSLSCDMKSALLQVMGTLSTLIYAISRIYFLVITTIFGLVNHFKNRRRVPATNDPLLLLSATEAVRKIAKREITSQQLVAAYVHRIEQVNGLINAVVIKLFDEATRKAEEIDNSIAGMDDYQLEEINLLPDSHNEWFDSNHFGFPPSLNLLLWLLPFKPLFFLKITTLRMQAAGAILIAITNVPEVCYWVETSNGIYGQTKNPYDTRRTVGGSSGGEGALISAAGSVIGIGSDIGGSIRIPSFMNGIFGMKNTPGIFYEFIVLILLLSLFVYLLCLPHEGMQTFTSR
;
A
#
# COMPACT_ATOMS: atom_id res chain seq x y z
N MET A 1 -31.70 -2.70 4.31
CA MET A 1 -31.02 -1.38 4.45
C MET A 1 -31.97 -0.20 4.30
N GLN A 2 -32.41 0.24 3.11
CA GLN A 2 -33.27 1.44 2.97
C GLN A 2 -34.60 1.36 3.74
N ALA A 3 -35.26 0.19 3.73
CA ALA A 3 -36.49 -0.03 4.52
C ALA A 3 -36.27 0.07 6.04
N ALA A 4 -35.03 -0.12 6.51
CA ALA A 4 -34.64 0.05 7.91
C ALA A 4 -34.19 1.50 8.23
N GLY A 5 -34.40 2.44 7.30
CA GLY A 5 -34.04 3.84 7.46
C GLY A 5 -32.60 4.18 7.07
N ALA A 6 -31.81 3.23 6.57
CA ALA A 6 -30.45 3.51 6.13
C ALA A 6 -30.46 4.36 4.85
N ILE A 7 -29.70 5.46 4.87
CA ILE A 7 -29.57 6.37 3.74
C ILE A 7 -28.32 5.98 2.96
N LEU A 8 -28.48 5.71 1.66
CA LEU A 8 -27.34 5.49 0.77
C LEU A 8 -26.69 6.84 0.49
N ILE A 9 -25.51 7.05 1.05
CA ILE A 9 -24.78 8.32 0.93
C ILE A 9 -23.78 8.31 -0.22
N ALA A 10 -23.25 7.13 -0.57
CA ALA A 10 -22.34 6.94 -1.69
C ALA A 10 -22.25 5.46 -2.06
N ILE A 11 -21.85 5.20 -3.31
CA ILE A 11 -21.29 3.91 -3.72
C ILE A 11 -19.78 4.09 -3.65
N THR A 12 -19.11 3.29 -2.83
CA THR A 12 -17.67 3.42 -2.72
C THR A 12 -16.95 2.69 -3.84
N ASN A 13 -15.75 3.17 -4.06
CA ASN A 13 -14.93 2.73 -5.15
C ASN A 13 -14.42 1.29 -4.89
N VAL A 14 -14.32 0.49 -5.96
CA VAL A 14 -13.88 -0.93 -5.96
C VAL A 14 -12.80 -1.13 -7.02
N PRO A 15 -11.95 -2.17 -6.97
CA PRO A 15 -11.09 -2.48 -8.09
C PRO A 15 -11.88 -2.94 -9.30
N GLU A 16 -11.29 -2.75 -10.47
CA GLU A 16 -11.82 -3.33 -11.70
C GLU A 16 -12.06 -4.83 -11.52
N VAL A 17 -13.27 -5.26 -11.89
CA VAL A 17 -13.82 -6.63 -11.70
C VAL A 17 -13.69 -7.21 -10.29
N CYS A 18 -13.48 -6.38 -9.26
CA CYS A 18 -13.31 -6.77 -7.85
C CYS A 18 -12.19 -7.79 -7.59
N SER A 19 -11.26 -7.98 -8.54
CA SER A 19 -10.30 -9.08 -8.53
C SER A 19 -8.88 -8.58 -8.25
N TRP A 20 -8.72 -7.83 -7.16
CA TRP A 20 -7.43 -7.24 -6.81
C TRP A 20 -7.29 -6.97 -5.30
N VAL A 21 -6.03 -6.96 -4.84
CA VAL A 21 -5.66 -6.64 -3.44
C VAL A 21 -5.59 -5.13 -3.17
N GLU A 22 -5.92 -4.33 -4.18
CA GLU A 22 -6.02 -2.88 -4.09
C GLU A 22 -7.32 -2.37 -4.66
N THR A 23 -7.92 -1.36 -4.03
CA THR A 23 -9.13 -0.73 -4.54
C THR A 23 -8.83 0.40 -5.52
N SER A 24 -8.86 0.07 -6.81
CA SER A 24 -8.73 1.06 -7.87
C SER A 24 -9.32 0.61 -9.21
N ASN A 25 -10.02 1.51 -9.90
CA ASN A 25 -10.52 1.28 -11.26
C ASN A 25 -10.34 2.53 -12.14
N GLY A 26 -10.51 2.38 -13.45
CA GLY A 26 -10.36 3.46 -14.42
C GLY A 26 -11.49 4.51 -14.46
N ILE A 27 -12.57 4.33 -13.69
CA ILE A 27 -13.73 5.24 -13.68
C ILE A 27 -13.55 6.30 -12.59
N TYR A 28 -13.40 5.86 -11.34
CA TYR A 28 -13.34 6.71 -10.15
C TYR A 28 -11.91 6.86 -9.60
N GLY A 29 -10.96 6.13 -10.19
CA GLY A 29 -9.58 6.14 -9.76
C GLY A 29 -9.33 5.23 -8.55
N GLN A 30 -8.33 5.58 -7.73
CA GLN A 30 -7.88 4.78 -6.60
C GLN A 30 -8.43 5.31 -5.29
N THR A 31 -8.96 4.41 -4.47
CA THR A 31 -9.32 4.74 -3.09
C THR A 31 -8.06 4.89 -2.22
N LYS A 32 -8.08 5.92 -1.37
CA LYS A 32 -7.00 6.26 -0.45
C LYS A 32 -7.38 5.92 0.99
N ASN A 33 -6.43 5.37 1.75
CA ASN A 33 -6.65 5.01 3.16
C ASN A 33 -6.71 6.27 4.04
N PRO A 34 -7.58 6.36 5.04
CA PRO A 34 -7.88 7.63 5.70
C PRO A 34 -6.98 7.95 6.88
N TYR A 35 -6.41 6.94 7.53
CA TYR A 35 -5.30 7.16 8.46
C TYR A 35 -4.07 7.63 7.70
N ASP A 36 -4.00 7.20 6.45
CA ASP A 36 -2.84 7.44 5.63
C ASP A 36 -3.20 7.27 4.15
N THR A 37 -3.40 8.34 3.36
CA THR A 37 -3.97 8.34 1.96
C THR A 37 -3.11 7.70 0.86
N ARG A 38 -2.23 6.87 1.38
CA ARG A 38 -0.91 6.44 0.98
C ARG A 38 -0.62 5.06 1.50
N ARG A 39 -1.52 4.51 2.29
CA ARG A 39 -1.55 3.11 2.64
C ARG A 39 -2.52 2.43 1.70
N THR A 40 -2.30 1.13 1.50
CA THR A 40 -3.34 0.36 0.83
C THR A 40 -4.58 0.46 1.65
N VAL A 41 -5.70 0.68 0.97
CA VAL A 41 -6.98 0.45 1.60
C VAL A 41 -7.31 -1.03 1.64
N GLY A 42 -6.59 -1.88 0.90
CA GLY A 42 -6.69 -3.33 0.95
C GLY A 42 -7.88 -3.91 0.17
N GLY A 43 -7.66 -5.01 -0.54
CA GLY A 43 -8.71 -5.82 -1.16
C GLY A 43 -9.65 -5.05 -2.10
N SER A 44 -10.81 -5.65 -2.39
CA SER A 44 -11.81 -5.03 -3.25
C SER A 44 -12.78 -4.09 -2.55
N SER A 45 -12.92 -4.20 -1.23
CA SER A 45 -13.79 -3.33 -0.41
C SER A 45 -13.02 -2.24 0.34
N GLY A 46 -11.87 -1.81 -0.17
CA GLY A 46 -11.08 -0.75 0.44
C GLY A 46 -11.69 0.64 0.30
N GLY A 47 -12.57 0.87 -0.68
CA GLY A 47 -13.46 2.04 -0.75
C GLY A 47 -14.22 2.24 0.55
N GLU A 48 -14.92 1.18 0.91
CA GLU A 48 -15.73 1.08 2.11
C GLU A 48 -14.86 1.17 3.37
N GLY A 49 -13.77 0.40 3.40
CA GLY A 49 -12.84 0.39 4.53
C GLY A 49 -12.26 1.77 4.82
N ALA A 50 -11.94 2.53 3.77
CA ALA A 50 -11.43 3.88 3.90
C ALA A 50 -12.50 4.87 4.32
N LEU A 51 -13.69 4.83 3.73
CA LEU A 51 -14.73 5.79 4.07
C LEU A 51 -15.16 5.66 5.53
N ILE A 52 -15.28 4.42 6.03
CA ILE A 52 -15.64 4.14 7.42
C ILE A 52 -14.55 4.63 8.39
N SER A 53 -13.30 4.30 8.08
CA SER A 53 -12.16 4.68 8.91
C SER A 53 -11.94 6.21 8.94
N ALA A 54 -12.32 6.92 7.86
CA ALA A 54 -12.33 8.38 7.77
C ALA A 54 -13.44 9.06 8.58
N ALA A 55 -14.35 8.31 9.21
CA ALA A 55 -15.61 8.84 9.75
C ALA A 55 -16.56 9.42 8.68
N GLY A 56 -16.36 9.09 7.40
CA GLY A 56 -17.25 9.51 6.31
C GLY A 56 -18.50 8.63 6.18
N SER A 57 -18.45 7.42 6.75
CA SER A 57 -19.61 6.58 7.02
C SER A 57 -19.40 5.86 8.35
N VAL A 58 -20.48 5.45 9.02
CA VAL A 58 -20.40 4.69 10.27
C VAL A 58 -20.33 3.18 9.98
N ILE A 59 -20.96 2.76 8.88
CA ILE A 59 -21.14 1.37 8.47
C ILE A 59 -21.05 1.26 6.95
N GLY A 60 -20.69 0.08 6.47
CA GLY A 60 -20.60 -0.20 5.04
C GLY A 60 -20.69 -1.67 4.70
N ILE A 61 -20.81 -1.96 3.41
CA ILE A 61 -21.08 -3.31 2.89
C ILE A 61 -20.02 -3.69 1.88
N GLY A 62 -19.51 -4.92 1.97
CA GLY A 62 -18.53 -5.44 1.02
C GLY A 62 -18.75 -6.91 0.68
N SER A 63 -18.09 -7.36 -0.38
CA SER A 63 -18.07 -8.76 -0.80
C SER A 63 -16.68 -9.38 -0.53
N ASP A 64 -16.65 -10.62 -0.05
CA ASP A 64 -15.43 -11.36 0.28
C ASP A 64 -15.43 -12.73 -0.39
N LEU A 65 -14.50 -12.91 -1.34
CA LEU A 65 -14.15 -14.20 -1.92
C LEU A 65 -12.79 -14.70 -1.41
N ALA A 66 -11.79 -13.80 -1.35
CA ALA A 66 -10.39 -14.14 -1.05
C ALA A 66 -9.73 -13.16 -0.05
N GLY A 67 -10.51 -12.50 0.80
CA GLY A 67 -10.03 -11.53 1.79
C GLY A 67 -10.51 -10.10 1.54
N SER A 68 -11.45 -9.91 0.62
CA SER A 68 -11.84 -8.59 0.13
C SER A 68 -12.56 -7.67 1.11
N ILE A 69 -13.08 -8.15 2.25
CA ILE A 69 -13.49 -7.28 3.37
C ILE A 69 -12.47 -7.32 4.52
N ARG A 70 -11.79 -8.45 4.72
CA ARG A 70 -10.82 -8.65 5.82
C ARG A 70 -9.51 -7.88 5.63
N ILE A 71 -8.91 -7.95 4.45
CA ILE A 71 -7.69 -7.21 4.09
C ILE A 71 -7.94 -5.71 4.23
N PRO A 72 -9.03 -5.14 3.69
CA PRO A 72 -9.32 -3.73 3.91
C PRO A 72 -9.59 -3.37 5.36
N SER A 73 -10.34 -4.18 6.10
CA SER A 73 -10.59 -3.90 7.51
C SER A 73 -9.29 -3.85 8.32
N PHE A 74 -8.38 -4.79 8.08
CA PHE A 74 -7.04 -4.77 8.70
C PHE A 74 -6.25 -3.51 8.31
N MET A 75 -6.20 -3.18 7.02
CA MET A 75 -5.38 -2.07 6.53
C MET A 75 -5.94 -0.69 6.95
N ASN A 76 -7.25 -0.57 7.15
CA ASN A 76 -7.93 0.65 7.57
C ASN A 76 -8.31 0.65 9.06
N GLY A 77 -7.83 -0.30 9.87
CA GLY A 77 -8.07 -0.32 11.32
C GLY A 77 -9.55 -0.35 11.74
N ILE A 78 -10.41 -1.03 10.97
CA ILE A 78 -11.84 -1.21 11.25
C ILE A 78 -12.19 -2.70 11.34
N PHE A 79 -13.43 -3.01 11.66
CA PHE A 79 -13.92 -4.38 11.82
C PHE A 79 -14.75 -4.82 10.62
N ALA A 80 -14.70 -6.11 10.29
CA ALA A 80 -15.62 -6.73 9.34
C ALA A 80 -15.86 -8.19 9.69
N MET A 81 -17.02 -8.71 9.31
CA MET A 81 -17.39 -10.10 9.56
C MET A 81 -17.83 -10.78 8.27
N ILE A 82 -17.23 -11.94 8.00
CA ILE A 82 -17.70 -12.85 6.97
C ILE A 82 -18.79 -13.75 7.57
N THR A 83 -19.99 -13.73 6.99
CA THR A 83 -21.14 -14.46 7.55
C THR A 83 -21.22 -15.92 7.07
N THR A 84 -21.96 -16.73 7.82
CA THR A 84 -22.31 -18.09 7.40
C THR A 84 -23.04 -18.07 6.04
N PRO A 85 -22.71 -18.98 5.10
CA PRO A 85 -23.39 -19.05 3.81
C PRO A 85 -24.92 -18.98 3.90
N GLY A 86 -25.51 -18.07 3.13
CA GLY A 86 -26.96 -17.92 3.02
C GLY A 86 -27.63 -17.17 4.18
N VAL A 87 -26.85 -16.64 5.13
CA VAL A 87 -27.36 -15.67 6.13
C VAL A 87 -27.67 -14.34 5.45
N ILE A 88 -26.68 -13.78 4.75
CA ILE A 88 -26.88 -12.61 3.90
C ILE A 88 -27.08 -13.14 2.47
N PRO A 89 -28.23 -12.84 1.83
CA PRO A 89 -28.49 -13.25 0.45
C PRO A 89 -27.46 -12.64 -0.51
N LEU A 90 -27.16 -13.36 -1.61
CA LEU A 90 -26.26 -12.88 -2.67
C LEU A 90 -27.03 -12.27 -3.86
N ASP A 91 -28.33 -12.00 -3.67
CA ASP A 91 -29.18 -11.47 -4.74
C ASP A 91 -28.68 -10.10 -5.20
N GLY A 92 -28.53 -9.94 -6.51
CA GLY A 92 -28.03 -8.70 -7.13
C GLY A 92 -26.51 -8.56 -7.20
N ASP A 93 -25.73 -9.56 -6.75
CA ASP A 93 -24.27 -9.56 -6.91
C ASP A 93 -23.84 -9.76 -8.38
N VAL A 94 -22.87 -8.95 -8.83
CA VAL A 94 -22.41 -8.90 -10.23
C VAL A 94 -20.87 -8.87 -10.28
N PRO A 95 -20.21 -9.75 -11.08
CA PRO A 95 -20.81 -10.80 -11.89
C PRO A 95 -21.36 -11.95 -11.03
N PRO A 96 -22.50 -12.58 -11.40
CA PRO A 96 -23.12 -13.58 -10.57
C PRO A 96 -22.19 -14.77 -10.37
N ALA A 97 -21.86 -15.07 -9.11
CA ALA A 97 -21.03 -16.20 -8.77
C ALA A 97 -21.70 -17.53 -9.20
N LYS A 98 -20.99 -18.31 -10.02
CA LYS A 98 -21.43 -19.64 -10.49
C LYS A 98 -20.51 -20.72 -9.94
N GLY A 99 -21.03 -21.94 -9.78
CA GLY A 99 -20.23 -23.09 -9.37
C GLY A 99 -19.60 -22.92 -7.97
N TYR A 100 -18.31 -23.22 -7.86
CA TYR A 100 -17.59 -23.21 -6.59
C TYR A 100 -17.39 -21.81 -5.97
N PRO A 101 -17.08 -20.74 -6.75
CA PRO A 101 -17.07 -19.37 -6.23
C PRO A 101 -18.36 -18.96 -5.49
N LYS A 102 -19.55 -19.44 -5.91
CA LYS A 102 -20.81 -19.17 -5.20
C LYS A 102 -20.82 -19.74 -3.78
N LYS A 103 -20.13 -20.86 -3.56
CA LYS A 103 -19.97 -21.46 -2.23
C LYS A 103 -18.99 -20.68 -1.36
N MET A 104 -18.13 -19.84 -1.93
CA MET A 104 -17.11 -19.08 -1.20
C MET A 104 -17.47 -17.61 -0.99
N LEU A 105 -18.05 -16.97 -2.00
CA LEU A 105 -18.39 -15.56 -1.96
C LEU A 105 -19.38 -15.27 -0.83
N ARG A 106 -19.09 -14.24 -0.04
CA ARG A 106 -19.98 -13.74 1.00
C ARG A 106 -20.14 -12.24 0.87
N ILE A 107 -21.32 -11.74 1.21
CA ILE A 107 -21.51 -10.33 1.54
C ILE A 107 -21.39 -10.20 3.06
N GLY A 108 -20.73 -9.14 3.52
CA GLY A 108 -20.50 -8.92 4.95
C GLY A 108 -20.46 -7.43 5.30
N PRO A 109 -20.79 -7.09 6.55
CA PRO A 109 -20.68 -5.72 7.03
C PRO A 109 -19.24 -5.35 7.35
N MET A 110 -18.93 -4.07 7.18
CA MET A 110 -17.72 -3.40 7.60
C MET A 110 -18.13 -2.25 8.52
N CYS A 111 -17.51 -2.13 9.69
CA CYS A 111 -17.94 -1.22 10.75
C CYS A 111 -16.74 -0.62 11.50
N ARG A 112 -16.87 0.62 11.97
CA ARG A 112 -15.82 1.26 12.77
C ARG A 112 -15.71 0.66 14.17
N TYR A 113 -16.84 0.28 14.75
CA TYR A 113 -16.92 -0.38 16.04
C TYR A 113 -17.47 -1.80 15.89
N VAL A 114 -17.11 -2.69 16.81
CA VAL A 114 -17.43 -4.12 16.69
C VAL A 114 -18.89 -4.39 17.08
N GLU A 115 -19.44 -3.58 17.99
CA GLU A 115 -20.82 -3.61 18.46
C GLU A 115 -21.86 -3.30 17.37
N ASP A 116 -21.44 -2.69 16.26
CA ASP A 116 -22.33 -2.38 15.12
C ASP A 116 -22.56 -3.60 14.19
N ILE A 117 -21.69 -4.61 14.26
CA ILE A 117 -21.76 -5.79 13.38
C ILE A 117 -23.06 -6.60 13.58
N PRO A 118 -23.50 -6.93 14.81
CA PRO A 118 -24.77 -7.64 15.04
C PRO A 118 -25.97 -6.95 14.41
N VAL A 119 -26.11 -5.64 14.63
CA VAL A 119 -27.21 -4.81 14.11
C VAL A 119 -27.20 -4.79 12.57
N MET A 120 -26.02 -4.69 11.96
CA MET A 120 -25.87 -4.77 10.52
C MET A 120 -26.30 -6.14 9.96
N ILE A 121 -25.94 -7.23 10.62
CA ILE A 121 -26.35 -8.58 10.20
C ILE A 121 -27.87 -8.75 10.35
N GLU A 122 -28.48 -8.20 11.39
CA GLU A 122 -29.94 -8.27 11.57
C GLU A 122 -30.71 -7.57 10.44
N VAL A 123 -30.18 -6.45 9.94
CA VAL A 123 -30.81 -5.65 8.89
C VAL A 123 -30.48 -6.15 7.47
N MET A 124 -29.31 -6.76 7.27
CA MET A 124 -28.85 -7.24 5.96
C MET A 124 -29.22 -8.70 5.68
N GLY A 125 -29.37 -9.51 6.73
CA GLY A 125 -29.63 -10.93 6.57
C GLY A 125 -31.10 -11.20 6.20
N GLY A 126 -31.32 -12.38 5.61
CA GLY A 126 -32.65 -12.87 5.26
C GLY A 126 -33.30 -13.65 6.41
N ASP A 127 -34.18 -14.59 6.06
CA ASP A 127 -35.00 -15.37 7.01
C ASP A 127 -34.21 -16.16 8.06
N LYS A 128 -32.89 -16.31 7.87
CA LYS A 128 -31.99 -17.02 8.79
C LYS A 128 -31.44 -16.17 9.93
N VAL A 129 -31.62 -14.85 9.89
CA VAL A 129 -31.14 -13.95 10.97
C VAL A 129 -31.64 -14.36 12.36
N PRO A 130 -32.93 -14.68 12.57
CA PRO A 130 -33.43 -15.08 13.89
C PRO A 130 -32.75 -16.33 14.45
N GLU A 131 -32.20 -17.19 13.59
CA GLU A 131 -31.47 -18.39 14.00
C GLU A 131 -30.07 -18.08 14.57
N LEU A 132 -29.52 -16.90 14.29
CA LEU A 132 -28.15 -16.52 14.68
C LEU A 132 -28.03 -16.11 16.15
N ARG A 133 -29.15 -15.72 16.79
CA ARG A 133 -29.22 -15.34 18.21
C ARG A 133 -28.09 -14.38 18.62
N LEU A 134 -27.90 -13.31 17.85
CA LEU A 134 -26.74 -12.41 17.96
C LEU A 134 -26.66 -11.67 19.29
N SER A 135 -27.80 -11.53 19.99
CA SER A 135 -27.92 -10.86 21.28
C SER A 135 -27.76 -11.80 22.48
N ASP A 136 -27.75 -13.11 22.25
CA ASP A 136 -27.57 -14.08 23.32
C ASP A 136 -26.10 -14.08 23.75
N ALA A 137 -25.88 -14.07 25.07
CA ALA A 137 -24.53 -14.23 25.60
C ALA A 137 -23.92 -15.56 25.11
N VAL A 138 -22.80 -15.47 24.41
CA VAL A 138 -22.10 -16.65 23.88
C VAL A 138 -21.39 -17.35 25.02
N ASP A 139 -21.89 -18.52 25.38
CA ASP A 139 -21.20 -19.43 26.30
C ASP A 139 -20.04 -20.12 25.57
N PHE A 140 -18.84 -19.56 25.71
CA PHE A 140 -17.62 -20.10 25.09
C PHE A 140 -17.29 -21.53 25.55
N SER A 141 -17.85 -22.00 26.68
CA SER A 141 -17.70 -23.41 27.09
C SER A 141 -18.41 -24.38 26.13
N LYS A 142 -19.32 -23.86 25.30
CA LYS A 142 -20.11 -24.62 24.30
C LYS A 142 -19.60 -24.42 22.86
N THR A 143 -18.48 -23.70 22.64
CA THR A 143 -17.91 -23.49 21.30
C THR A 143 -17.46 -24.82 20.69
N ARG A 144 -18.03 -25.17 19.54
CA ARG A 144 -17.66 -26.36 18.77
C ARG A 144 -16.50 -26.03 17.82
N ILE A 145 -15.37 -26.70 17.99
CA ILE A 145 -14.23 -26.59 17.08
C ILE A 145 -14.46 -27.60 15.94
N TYR A 146 -14.44 -27.11 14.70
CA TYR A 146 -14.50 -27.95 13.51
C TYR A 146 -13.10 -28.07 12.89
N TYR A 147 -12.83 -29.25 12.37
CA TYR A 147 -11.53 -29.66 11.86
C TYR A 147 -11.78 -30.62 10.70
N MET A 148 -10.79 -30.76 9.84
CA MET A 148 -10.89 -31.58 8.63
C MET A 148 -9.94 -32.76 8.74
N GLU A 149 -10.45 -33.97 8.57
CA GLU A 149 -9.67 -35.22 8.66
C GLU A 149 -9.06 -35.66 7.32
N GLY A 150 -9.11 -34.79 6.31
CA GLY A 150 -8.66 -35.05 4.96
C GLY A 150 -9.66 -34.56 3.91
N ILE A 151 -9.26 -34.63 2.64
CA ILE A 151 -10.09 -34.27 1.49
C ILE A 151 -10.37 -35.57 0.73
N GLN A 152 -11.63 -35.99 0.63
CA GLN A 152 -12.03 -37.24 -0.04
C GLN A 152 -11.90 -37.12 -1.55
N ILE A 153 -10.67 -37.10 -2.06
CA ILE A 153 -10.37 -37.17 -3.49
C ILE A 153 -9.36 -38.29 -3.75
N PRO A 154 -9.45 -39.01 -4.88
CA PRO A 154 -8.66 -40.22 -5.13
C PRO A 154 -7.13 -40.01 -5.08
N THR A 155 -6.68 -38.77 -5.29
CA THR A 155 -5.28 -38.38 -5.36
C THR A 155 -4.71 -37.85 -4.05
N ILE A 156 -5.52 -37.72 -2.99
CA ILE A 156 -5.08 -37.25 -1.67
C ILE A 156 -5.42 -38.32 -0.63
N GLN A 157 -4.38 -38.77 0.08
CA GLN A 157 -4.53 -39.75 1.15
C GLN A 157 -5.19 -39.10 2.39
N SER A 158 -6.21 -39.76 2.95
CA SER A 158 -6.84 -39.34 4.22
C SER A 158 -5.85 -39.41 5.39
N LEU A 159 -6.15 -38.70 6.49
CA LEU A 159 -5.37 -38.81 7.71
C LEU A 159 -5.30 -40.26 8.21
N SER A 160 -4.12 -40.69 8.67
CA SER A 160 -3.96 -41.97 9.35
C SER A 160 -4.66 -41.97 10.71
N CYS A 161 -4.92 -43.16 11.27
CA CYS A 161 -5.53 -43.31 12.60
C CYS A 161 -4.79 -42.53 13.69
N ASP A 162 -3.45 -42.49 13.62
CA ASP A 162 -2.61 -41.79 14.60
C ASP A 162 -2.71 -40.27 14.44
N MET A 163 -2.74 -39.77 13.20
CA MET A 163 -2.91 -38.34 12.93
C MET A 163 -4.30 -37.84 13.35
N LYS A 164 -5.34 -38.66 13.12
CA LYS A 164 -6.70 -38.39 13.58
C LYS A 164 -6.78 -38.37 15.10
N SER A 165 -6.13 -39.32 15.78
CA SER A 165 -6.07 -39.38 17.24
C SER A 165 -5.34 -38.18 17.83
N ALA A 166 -4.22 -37.78 17.24
CA ALA A 166 -3.48 -36.57 17.64
C ALA A 166 -4.33 -35.31 17.44
N LEU A 167 -5.02 -35.18 16.30
CA LEU A 167 -5.91 -34.05 16.01
C LEU A 167 -7.04 -33.94 17.03
N LEU A 168 -7.65 -35.06 17.41
CA LEU A 168 -8.69 -35.14 18.44
C LEU A 168 -8.18 -34.75 19.85
N GLN A 169 -6.99 -35.21 20.23
CA GLN A 169 -6.36 -34.84 21.52
C GLN A 169 -6.01 -33.35 21.57
N VAL A 170 -5.46 -32.84 20.47
CA VAL A 170 -5.11 -31.43 20.25
C VAL A 170 -6.38 -30.59 20.43
N MET A 171 -7.47 -30.92 19.76
CA MET A 171 -8.75 -30.24 19.92
C MET A 171 -9.33 -30.22 21.34
N GLY A 172 -9.25 -31.33 22.06
CA GLY A 172 -9.70 -31.41 23.45
C GLY A 172 -8.91 -30.49 24.38
N THR A 173 -7.67 -30.17 24.00
CA THR A 173 -6.76 -29.31 24.77
C THR A 173 -6.79 -27.84 24.29
N LEU A 174 -7.11 -27.63 23.00
CA LEU A 174 -6.91 -26.38 22.26
C LEU A 174 -7.65 -25.15 22.80
N SER A 175 -8.87 -25.26 23.34
CA SER A 175 -9.65 -24.04 23.67
C SER A 175 -9.00 -23.22 24.79
N THR A 176 -8.50 -23.90 25.82
CA THR A 176 -7.83 -23.26 26.97
C THR A 176 -6.32 -23.17 26.74
N LEU A 177 -5.75 -24.17 26.07
CA LEU A 177 -4.33 -24.22 25.78
C LEU A 177 -3.91 -23.25 24.67
N ILE A 178 -4.70 -23.00 23.61
CA ILE A 178 -4.36 -21.95 22.61
C ILE A 178 -4.35 -20.60 23.27
N TYR A 179 -5.35 -20.30 24.10
CA TYR A 179 -5.40 -19.01 24.78
C TYR A 179 -4.15 -18.82 25.66
N ALA A 180 -3.82 -19.84 26.47
CA ALA A 180 -2.64 -19.82 27.31
C ALA A 180 -1.32 -19.79 26.50
N ILE A 181 -1.15 -20.66 25.50
CA ILE A 181 0.05 -20.74 24.65
C ILE A 181 0.23 -19.47 23.83
N SER A 182 -0.83 -18.88 23.27
CA SER A 182 -0.72 -17.63 22.50
C SER A 182 -0.26 -16.48 23.40
N ARG A 183 -0.83 -16.38 24.61
CA ARG A 183 -0.41 -15.39 25.60
C ARG A 183 1.04 -15.60 26.04
N ILE A 184 1.44 -16.85 26.26
CA ILE A 184 2.82 -17.20 26.62
C ILE A 184 3.77 -16.94 25.44
N TYR A 185 3.42 -17.32 24.21
CA TYR A 185 4.21 -17.11 23.01
C TYR A 185 4.44 -15.62 22.76
N PHE A 186 3.39 -14.80 22.76
CA PHE A 186 3.54 -13.35 22.57
C PHE A 186 4.29 -12.71 23.74
N LEU A 187 4.07 -13.16 24.97
CA LEU A 187 4.86 -12.71 26.12
C LEU A 187 6.35 -13.04 25.92
N VAL A 188 6.68 -14.29 25.61
CA VAL A 188 8.06 -14.78 25.42
C VAL A 188 8.74 -14.07 24.25
N ILE A 189 8.11 -13.98 23.08
CA ILE A 189 8.66 -13.28 21.92
C ILE A 189 8.85 -11.80 22.22
N THR A 190 7.85 -11.14 22.82
CA THR A 190 7.96 -9.71 23.19
C THR A 190 9.05 -9.48 24.23
N THR A 191 9.18 -10.37 25.21
CA THR A 191 10.24 -10.30 26.22
C THR A 191 11.61 -10.55 25.60
N ILE A 192 11.79 -11.59 24.77
CA ILE A 192 13.07 -11.91 24.11
C ILE A 192 13.47 -10.76 23.19
N PHE A 193 12.61 -10.35 22.25
CA PHE A 193 12.94 -9.24 21.36
C PHE A 193 13.05 -7.92 22.12
N GLY A 194 12.29 -7.74 23.21
CA GLY A 194 12.42 -6.61 24.14
C GLY A 194 13.80 -6.57 24.79
N LEU A 195 14.29 -7.71 25.30
CA LEU A 195 15.59 -7.85 25.95
C LEU A 195 16.74 -7.71 24.95
N VAL A 196 16.67 -8.41 23.81
CA VAL A 196 17.64 -8.30 22.71
C VAL A 196 17.73 -6.86 22.22
N ASN A 197 16.60 -6.17 22.08
CA ASN A 197 16.59 -4.77 21.67
C ASN A 197 17.00 -3.83 22.81
N HIS A 198 16.79 -4.17 24.09
CA HIS A 198 17.23 -3.37 25.23
C HIS A 198 18.75 -3.18 25.22
N PHE A 199 19.51 -4.23 24.92
CA PHE A 199 20.98 -4.18 24.84
C PHE A 199 21.52 -3.63 23.51
N LYS A 200 20.67 -3.45 22.49
CA LYS A 200 21.06 -2.81 21.23
C LYS A 200 20.96 -1.30 21.36
N ASN A 201 22.08 -0.61 21.17
CA ASN A 201 22.13 0.84 21.10
C ASN A 201 21.15 1.39 20.07
N ARG A 202 20.12 2.10 20.55
CA ARG A 202 19.15 2.78 19.69
C ARG A 202 19.83 3.96 19.03
N ARG A 203 20.08 3.87 17.72
CA ARG A 203 20.48 5.02 16.90
C ARG A 203 19.26 5.50 16.13
N ARG A 204 19.04 6.81 16.13
CA ARG A 204 18.02 7.52 15.35
C ARG A 204 18.69 8.61 14.53
N VAL A 205 18.10 8.97 13.41
CA VAL A 205 18.50 10.16 12.66
C VAL A 205 18.23 11.38 13.55
N PRO A 206 19.21 12.29 13.73
CA PRO A 206 18.98 13.52 14.47
C PRO A 206 17.99 14.41 13.73
N ALA A 207 17.11 15.10 14.46
CA ALA A 207 16.22 16.09 13.87
C ALA A 207 17.03 17.17 13.13
N THR A 208 16.48 17.69 12.03
CA THR A 208 17.07 18.85 11.36
C THR A 208 16.57 20.14 12.00
N ASN A 209 17.45 21.13 12.09
CA ASN A 209 17.09 22.50 12.48
C ASN A 209 17.06 23.44 11.26
N ASP A 210 17.36 22.94 10.06
CA ASP A 210 17.31 23.72 8.83
C ASP A 210 15.84 23.87 8.37
N PRO A 211 15.29 25.09 8.37
CA PRO A 211 13.89 25.33 8.01
C PRO A 211 13.61 25.02 6.53
N LEU A 212 14.62 25.08 5.64
CA LEU A 212 14.43 24.78 4.22
C LEU A 212 14.02 23.32 4.00
N LEU A 213 14.52 22.42 4.85
CA LEU A 213 14.22 20.99 4.79
C LEU A 213 12.83 20.62 5.33
N LEU A 214 12.17 21.56 5.99
CA LEU A 214 10.84 21.40 6.58
C LEU A 214 9.74 22.04 5.73
N LEU A 215 10.10 22.73 4.64
CA LEU A 215 9.14 23.27 3.69
C LEU A 215 8.39 22.14 3.00
N SER A 216 7.08 22.32 2.85
CA SER A 216 6.33 21.48 1.91
C SER A 216 6.77 21.76 0.47
N ALA A 217 6.57 20.80 -0.42
CA ALA A 217 6.85 20.95 -1.84
C ALA A 217 6.20 22.21 -2.43
N THR A 218 4.92 22.46 -2.16
CA THR A 218 4.20 23.63 -2.68
C THR A 218 4.66 24.93 -2.04
N GLU A 219 5.05 24.91 -0.76
CA GLU A 219 5.61 26.08 -0.09
C GLU A 219 6.98 26.45 -0.64
N ALA A 220 7.86 25.47 -0.86
CA ALA A 220 9.15 25.67 -1.49
C ALA A 220 8.99 26.35 -2.86
N VAL A 221 8.07 25.84 -3.69
CA VAL A 221 7.74 26.39 -5.00
C VAL A 221 7.25 27.83 -4.89
N ARG A 222 6.30 28.11 -4.00
CA ARG A 222 5.77 29.46 -3.78
C ARG A 222 6.87 30.42 -3.33
N LYS A 223 7.74 30.00 -2.42
CA LYS A 223 8.87 30.80 -1.92
C LYS A 223 9.88 31.08 -3.02
N ILE A 224 10.10 30.12 -3.92
CA ILE A 224 10.97 30.29 -5.09
C ILE A 224 10.34 31.25 -6.11
N ALA A 225 9.05 31.10 -6.40
CA ALA A 225 8.32 32.02 -7.29
C ALA A 225 8.32 33.46 -6.74
N LYS A 226 8.18 33.63 -5.42
CA LYS A 226 8.30 34.94 -4.74
C LYS A 226 9.73 35.43 -4.53
N ARG A 227 10.73 34.67 -4.99
CA ARG A 227 12.17 34.96 -4.80
C ARG A 227 12.57 35.13 -3.32
N GLU A 228 11.83 34.51 -2.41
CA GLU A 228 12.15 34.45 -0.98
C GLU A 228 13.29 33.47 -0.69
N ILE A 229 13.39 32.41 -1.49
CA ILE A 229 14.49 31.43 -1.49
C ILE A 229 14.83 31.07 -2.95
N THR A 230 16.01 30.48 -3.17
CA THR A 230 16.44 29.98 -4.48
C THR A 230 16.39 28.45 -4.55
N SER A 231 16.26 27.91 -5.75
CA SER A 231 16.35 26.47 -6.00
C SER A 231 17.73 25.95 -5.60
N GLN A 232 18.80 26.73 -5.82
CA GLN A 232 20.15 26.38 -5.39
C GLN A 232 20.25 26.23 -3.87
N GLN A 233 19.70 27.17 -3.10
CA GLN A 233 19.69 27.09 -1.63
C GLN A 233 18.96 25.83 -1.14
N LEU A 234 17.82 25.50 -1.75
CA LEU A 234 17.04 24.33 -1.38
C LEU A 234 17.75 23.02 -1.72
N VAL A 235 18.34 22.91 -2.92
CA VAL A 235 19.11 21.72 -3.33
C VAL A 235 20.34 21.54 -2.44
N ALA A 236 21.08 22.62 -2.16
CA ALA A 236 22.24 22.57 -1.27
C ALA A 236 21.87 22.07 0.13
N ALA A 237 20.73 22.51 0.67
CA ALA A 237 20.21 22.03 1.96
C ALA A 237 19.95 20.52 1.92
N TYR A 238 19.27 20.01 0.89
CA TYR A 238 19.00 18.56 0.76
C TYR A 238 20.27 17.74 0.59
N VAL A 239 21.22 18.19 -0.24
CA VAL A 239 22.52 17.52 -0.43
C VAL A 239 23.24 17.38 0.91
N HIS A 240 23.38 18.49 1.64
CA HIS A 240 24.02 18.49 2.96
C HIS A 240 23.31 17.54 3.92
N ARG A 241 21.97 17.53 3.92
CA ARG A 241 21.20 16.61 4.77
C ARG A 241 21.42 15.14 4.42
N ILE A 242 21.42 14.80 3.14
CA ILE A 242 21.66 13.42 2.69
C ILE A 242 23.03 12.94 3.15
N GLU A 243 24.06 13.77 3.05
CA GLU A 243 25.41 13.41 3.51
C GLU A 243 25.48 13.16 5.01
N GLN A 244 24.70 13.91 5.81
CA GLN A 244 24.60 13.69 7.26
C GLN A 244 23.90 12.38 7.62
N VAL A 245 22.81 12.03 6.93
CA VAL A 245 21.92 10.94 7.38
C VAL A 245 22.18 9.61 6.69
N ASN A 246 22.68 9.60 5.46
CA ASN A 246 22.72 8.39 4.65
C ASN A 246 23.64 7.31 5.22
N GLY A 247 24.72 7.69 5.91
CA GLY A 247 25.59 6.74 6.61
C GLY A 247 24.89 5.97 7.75
N LEU A 248 23.78 6.50 8.30
CA LEU A 248 22.98 5.83 9.33
C LEU A 248 21.88 4.95 8.75
N ILE A 249 21.23 5.40 7.66
CA ILE A 249 20.00 4.80 7.15
C ILE A 249 20.17 4.02 5.85
N ASN A 250 21.27 4.23 5.11
CA ASN A 250 21.57 3.57 3.85
C ASN A 250 20.38 3.63 2.86
N ALA A 251 19.86 4.84 2.66
CA ALA A 251 18.69 5.11 1.84
C ALA A 251 19.05 5.46 0.40
N VAL A 252 20.16 6.17 0.18
CA VAL A 252 20.68 6.61 -1.13
C VAL A 252 21.81 5.70 -1.58
N VAL A 253 21.69 5.18 -2.81
CA VAL A 253 22.68 4.30 -3.45
C VAL A 253 23.44 4.98 -4.59
N ILE A 254 22.84 5.98 -5.26
CA ILE A 254 23.48 6.80 -6.30
C ILE A 254 23.21 8.27 -6.00
N LYS A 255 24.26 9.10 -5.98
CA LYS A 255 24.18 10.55 -5.75
C LYS A 255 24.18 11.30 -7.08
N LEU A 256 23.28 12.28 -7.26
CA LEU A 256 23.17 13.10 -8.48
C LEU A 256 23.40 14.59 -8.16
N PHE A 257 24.17 14.89 -7.12
CA PHE A 257 24.27 16.23 -6.53
C PHE A 257 24.78 17.28 -7.51
N ASP A 258 25.82 16.97 -8.30
CA ASP A 258 26.38 17.93 -9.26
C ASP A 258 25.39 18.30 -10.37
N GLU A 259 24.61 17.33 -10.85
CA GLU A 259 23.56 17.56 -11.85
C GLU A 259 22.41 18.36 -11.24
N ALA A 260 22.02 18.04 -10.01
CA ALA A 260 20.98 18.75 -9.27
C ALA A 260 21.34 20.23 -9.05
N THR A 261 22.57 20.51 -8.63
CA THR A 261 23.05 21.89 -8.42
C THR A 261 23.05 22.71 -9.70
N ARG A 262 23.50 22.12 -10.81
CA ARG A 262 23.46 22.77 -12.13
C ARG A 262 22.02 23.07 -12.56
N LYS A 263 21.11 22.11 -12.37
CA LYS A 263 19.71 22.29 -12.75
C LYS A 263 19.01 23.36 -11.93
N ALA A 264 19.35 23.46 -10.64
CA ALA A 264 18.87 24.51 -9.77
C ALA A 264 19.28 25.91 -10.26
N GLU A 265 20.53 26.06 -10.71
CA GLU A 265 21.03 27.31 -11.31
C GLU A 265 20.25 27.72 -12.56
N GLU A 266 20.00 26.76 -13.46
CA GLU A 266 19.22 26.99 -14.69
C GLU A 266 17.81 27.49 -14.37
N ILE A 267 17.15 26.89 -13.37
CA ILE A 267 15.80 27.27 -12.94
C ILE A 267 15.80 28.67 -12.33
N ASP A 268 16.74 28.97 -11.43
CA ASP A 268 16.81 30.29 -10.79
C ASP A 268 17.09 31.41 -11.81
N ASN A 269 17.97 31.16 -12.80
CA ASN A 269 18.21 32.08 -13.91
C ASN A 269 16.96 32.30 -14.78
N SER A 270 16.17 31.24 -15.02
CA SER A 270 14.90 31.35 -15.75
C SER A 270 13.87 32.20 -15.00
N ILE A 271 13.76 32.05 -13.69
CA ILE A 271 12.83 32.82 -12.85
C ILE A 271 13.23 34.30 -12.76
N ALA A 272 14.53 34.59 -12.78
CA ALA A 272 15.03 35.96 -12.77
C ALA A 272 14.57 36.78 -13.99
N GLY A 273 14.32 36.11 -15.12
CA GLY A 273 13.84 36.73 -16.36
C GLY A 273 12.32 36.89 -16.49
N MET A 274 11.52 36.42 -15.53
CA MET A 274 10.06 36.43 -15.59
C MET A 274 9.45 37.74 -15.02
N ASP A 275 8.33 38.17 -15.61
CA ASP A 275 7.50 39.28 -15.13
C ASP A 275 6.50 38.86 -14.03
N ASP A 276 5.88 39.84 -13.36
CA ASP A 276 4.98 39.58 -12.22
C ASP A 276 3.74 38.76 -12.60
N TYR A 277 3.27 38.85 -13.85
CA TYR A 277 2.13 38.07 -14.34
C TYR A 277 2.49 36.59 -14.52
N GLN A 278 3.67 36.33 -15.09
CA GLN A 278 4.23 34.97 -15.22
C GLN A 278 4.49 34.33 -13.84
N LEU A 279 4.89 35.13 -12.85
CA LEU A 279 5.07 34.69 -11.47
C LEU A 279 3.73 34.42 -10.75
N GLU A 280 2.69 35.18 -11.08
CA GLU A 280 1.34 34.97 -10.55
C GLU A 280 0.69 33.70 -11.13
N GLU A 281 0.95 33.38 -12.41
CA GLU A 281 0.54 32.14 -13.07
C GLU A 281 1.15 30.89 -12.41
N ILE A 282 2.41 30.98 -11.96
CA ILE A 282 3.08 29.94 -11.15
C ILE A 282 2.43 29.80 -9.76
N ASN A 283 1.96 30.91 -9.18
CA ASN A 283 1.30 30.93 -7.86
C ASN A 283 -0.14 30.41 -7.86
N LEU A 284 -0.83 30.40 -9.02
CA LEU A 284 -2.22 29.95 -9.19
C LEU A 284 -2.40 28.42 -9.26
N LEU A 285 -1.32 27.65 -9.13
CA LEU A 285 -1.36 26.20 -8.95
C LEU A 285 -1.79 25.85 -7.51
N PRO A 286 -3.05 26.12 -7.15
CA PRO A 286 -3.86 25.00 -6.65
C PRO A 286 -5.31 24.90 -7.18
N ASP A 287 -5.94 25.93 -7.78
CA ASP A 287 -7.40 26.04 -7.66
C ASP A 287 -8.28 26.14 -8.92
N SER A 288 -7.78 26.27 -10.15
CA SER A 288 -8.71 26.23 -11.29
C SER A 288 -8.08 25.85 -12.65
N HIS A 289 -8.79 24.97 -13.35
CA HIS A 289 -8.64 24.58 -14.77
C HIS A 289 -7.64 23.43 -15.09
N ASN A 290 -8.22 22.24 -15.20
CA ASN A 290 -7.64 20.98 -15.72
C ASN A 290 -7.28 20.99 -17.23
N GLU A 291 -7.14 22.15 -17.88
CA GLU A 291 -6.90 22.24 -19.33
C GLU A 291 -5.45 22.59 -19.72
N TRP A 292 -4.58 22.89 -18.75
CA TRP A 292 -3.18 23.30 -19.03
C TRP A 292 -2.17 22.16 -19.20
N PHE A 293 -2.59 20.90 -19.04
CA PHE A 293 -1.72 19.74 -19.29
C PHE A 293 -1.74 19.26 -20.75
N ASP A 294 -2.53 19.90 -21.62
CA ASP A 294 -2.56 19.61 -23.05
C ASP A 294 -2.48 20.90 -23.87
N SER A 295 -1.29 21.50 -23.95
CA SER A 295 -0.81 22.15 -25.17
C SER A 295 0.63 22.62 -24.98
N ASN A 296 1.34 22.76 -26.10
CA ASN A 296 2.73 23.22 -26.22
C ASN A 296 2.99 24.66 -25.73
N HIS A 297 2.41 25.11 -24.62
CA HIS A 297 2.55 26.48 -24.12
C HIS A 297 2.83 26.49 -22.61
N PHE A 298 4.09 26.82 -22.31
CA PHE A 298 4.69 27.38 -21.09
C PHE A 298 4.01 27.16 -19.72
N GLY A 299 4.76 26.51 -18.81
CA GLY A 299 4.56 26.58 -17.36
C GLY A 299 5.78 26.03 -16.61
N PHE A 300 6.64 26.92 -16.09
CA PHE A 300 7.76 26.62 -15.17
C PHE A 300 7.74 27.62 -14.01
N PRO A 301 8.23 27.30 -12.78
CA PRO A 301 8.70 26.02 -12.27
C PRO A 301 8.05 25.59 -10.94
N PRO A 302 7.91 24.28 -10.70
CA PRO A 302 8.15 23.78 -9.33
C PRO A 302 9.45 22.96 -9.15
N SER A 303 10.33 23.41 -8.25
CA SER A 303 11.48 22.63 -7.74
C SER A 303 11.01 21.48 -6.84
N LEU A 304 10.87 20.28 -7.41
CA LEU A 304 10.45 19.08 -6.69
C LEU A 304 11.52 18.00 -6.81
N ASN A 305 11.96 17.45 -5.68
CA ASN A 305 12.93 16.36 -5.69
C ASN A 305 12.29 15.03 -6.10
N LEU A 306 13.03 14.23 -6.88
CA LEU A 306 12.65 12.89 -7.34
C LEU A 306 13.85 11.93 -7.33
N LEU A 307 13.65 10.62 -7.12
CA LEU A 307 13.89 9.53 -8.11
C LEU A 307 13.69 8.09 -7.56
N LEU A 308 13.57 7.15 -8.51
CA LEU A 308 13.41 5.69 -8.48
C LEU A 308 14.50 4.94 -9.32
N TRP A 309 14.86 3.72 -8.88
CA TRP A 309 15.51 2.52 -9.50
C TRP A 309 16.29 2.57 -10.85
N LEU A 310 17.52 2.03 -10.83
CA LEU A 310 18.22 1.41 -11.97
C LEU A 310 18.98 0.13 -11.52
N LEU A 311 18.74 -0.99 -12.21
CA LEU A 311 19.66 -2.15 -12.26
C LEU A 311 20.97 -1.74 -12.95
N PRO A 312 22.09 -2.47 -12.76
CA PRO A 312 23.43 -2.02 -13.16
C PRO A 312 23.73 -2.09 -14.67
N PHE A 313 22.71 -1.99 -15.53
CA PHE A 313 22.88 -1.89 -16.98
C PHE A 313 22.78 -0.43 -17.43
N LYS A 314 23.68 -0.06 -18.35
CA LYS A 314 24.05 1.31 -18.79
C LYS A 314 22.88 2.33 -18.92
N PRO A 315 23.11 3.62 -18.62
CA PRO A 315 22.08 4.58 -18.23
C PRO A 315 21.55 5.38 -19.42
N LEU A 316 20.79 4.78 -20.34
CA LEU A 316 20.28 5.55 -21.48
C LEU A 316 18.83 5.29 -21.92
N PHE A 317 18.12 4.30 -21.37
CA PHE A 317 16.84 3.88 -21.99
C PHE A 317 15.63 3.72 -21.06
N PHE A 318 15.75 3.95 -19.75
CA PHE A 318 14.66 3.68 -18.81
C PHE A 318 14.50 4.75 -17.72
N LEU A 319 14.58 6.04 -18.07
CA LEU A 319 13.83 6.99 -17.25
C LEU A 319 12.34 6.68 -17.45
N LYS A 320 11.62 6.37 -16.36
CA LYS A 320 10.17 6.28 -16.43
C LYS A 320 9.64 7.59 -17.00
N ILE A 321 8.67 7.52 -17.91
CA ILE A 321 7.99 8.70 -18.49
C ILE A 321 7.53 9.67 -17.38
N THR A 322 7.18 9.15 -16.20
CA THR A 322 6.91 9.92 -15.00
C THR A 322 8.05 10.85 -14.59
N THR A 323 9.29 10.37 -14.55
CA THR A 323 10.47 11.19 -14.21
C THR A 323 10.69 12.28 -15.25
N LEU A 324 10.55 11.94 -16.54
CA LEU A 324 10.68 12.93 -17.63
C LEU A 324 9.60 14.02 -17.54
N ARG A 325 8.35 13.64 -17.25
CA ARG A 325 7.26 14.61 -17.04
C ARG A 325 7.49 15.50 -15.84
N MET A 326 8.05 14.97 -14.75
CA MET A 326 8.36 15.77 -13.57
C MET A 326 9.53 16.72 -13.83
N GLN A 327 10.58 16.28 -14.52
CA GLN A 327 11.68 17.17 -14.93
C GLN A 327 11.19 18.26 -15.90
N ALA A 328 10.27 17.94 -16.81
CA ALA A 328 9.61 18.92 -17.67
C ALA A 328 8.78 19.94 -16.89
N ALA A 329 8.24 19.55 -15.73
CA ALA A 329 7.59 20.45 -14.79
C ALA A 329 8.57 21.17 -13.84
N GLY A 330 9.89 21.07 -14.03
CA GLY A 330 10.89 21.76 -13.19
C GLY A 330 11.39 20.98 -11.98
N ALA A 331 11.03 19.70 -11.84
CA ALA A 331 11.56 18.83 -10.79
C ALA A 331 13.08 18.58 -10.96
N ILE A 332 13.80 18.56 -9.85
CA ILE A 332 15.26 18.35 -9.81
C ILE A 332 15.55 16.96 -9.22
N LEU A 333 16.48 16.24 -9.83
CA LEU A 333 16.81 14.87 -9.46
C LEU A 333 18.05 14.86 -8.56
N ILE A 334 17.94 14.44 -7.29
CA ILE A 334 19.08 14.55 -6.34
C ILE A 334 19.77 13.22 -6.02
N ALA A 335 19.06 12.10 -6.06
CA ALA A 335 19.58 10.80 -5.65
C ALA A 335 18.70 9.63 -6.11
N ILE A 336 19.28 8.43 -6.23
CA ILE A 336 18.54 7.15 -6.39
C ILE A 336 18.57 6.40 -5.06
N THR A 337 17.40 5.91 -4.64
CA THR A 337 17.24 5.23 -3.36
C THR A 337 17.27 3.71 -3.44
N ASN A 338 17.56 3.08 -2.30
CA ASN A 338 17.70 1.64 -2.16
C ASN A 338 16.34 0.92 -2.19
N VAL A 339 16.33 -0.32 -2.71
CA VAL A 339 15.16 -1.19 -2.81
C VAL A 339 15.58 -2.65 -2.53
N PRO A 340 14.68 -3.56 -2.12
CA PRO A 340 15.02 -4.97 -2.07
C PRO A 340 15.21 -5.55 -3.46
N GLU A 341 15.87 -6.71 -3.51
CA GLU A 341 16.11 -7.45 -4.74
C GLU A 341 14.81 -7.65 -5.52
N VAL A 342 14.85 -7.31 -6.81
CA VAL A 342 13.73 -7.34 -7.76
C VAL A 342 12.43 -6.68 -7.25
N CYS A 343 12.51 -5.79 -6.26
CA CYS A 343 11.38 -5.15 -5.60
C CYS A 343 10.34 -6.12 -5.00
N TYR A 344 10.73 -7.36 -4.67
CA TYR A 344 9.82 -8.44 -4.28
C TYR A 344 9.89 -8.77 -2.78
N TRP A 345 10.01 -7.74 -1.93
CA TRP A 345 10.02 -7.96 -0.48
C TRP A 345 9.55 -6.72 0.31
N VAL A 346 9.02 -6.97 1.50
CA VAL A 346 8.49 -5.93 2.41
C VAL A 346 9.56 -5.35 3.35
N GLU A 347 10.80 -5.81 3.25
CA GLU A 347 11.98 -5.23 3.89
C GLU A 347 12.94 -4.75 2.80
N THR A 348 13.45 -3.53 2.91
CA THR A 348 14.39 -2.99 1.91
C THR A 348 15.81 -3.45 2.22
N SER A 349 16.17 -4.60 1.66
CA SER A 349 17.49 -5.23 1.79
C SER A 349 17.86 -5.97 0.52
N ASN A 350 19.10 -5.81 0.07
CA ASN A 350 19.66 -6.55 -1.06
C ASN A 350 21.17 -6.78 -0.86
N GLY A 351 21.76 -7.72 -1.61
CA GLY A 351 23.16 -8.09 -1.49
C GLY A 351 24.17 -7.10 -2.08
N ILE A 352 23.73 -6.09 -2.83
CA ILE A 352 24.61 -5.11 -3.51
C ILE A 352 24.85 -3.90 -2.61
N TYR A 353 23.77 -3.30 -2.12
CA TYR A 353 23.78 -2.06 -1.36
C TYR A 353 23.45 -2.26 0.13
N GLY A 354 23.05 -3.47 0.54
CA GLY A 354 22.70 -3.78 1.93
C GLY A 354 21.29 -3.32 2.33
N GLN A 355 21.05 -3.29 3.63
CA GLN A 355 19.74 -2.98 4.22
C GLN A 355 19.59 -1.48 4.50
N THR A 356 18.43 -0.93 4.17
CA THR A 356 18.00 0.40 4.61
C THR A 356 17.36 0.34 5.99
N LYS A 357 17.67 1.31 6.85
CA LYS A 357 17.26 1.33 8.26
C LYS A 357 16.33 2.49 8.56
N ASN A 358 15.42 2.27 9.50
CA ASN A 358 14.38 3.24 9.83
C ASN A 358 14.97 4.47 10.54
N PRO A 359 14.69 5.70 10.06
CA PRO A 359 15.24 6.92 10.66
C PRO A 359 14.84 7.14 12.13
N TYR A 360 13.67 6.65 12.57
CA TYR A 360 13.22 6.80 13.96
C TYR A 360 13.87 5.79 14.92
N ASP A 361 14.29 4.64 14.39
CA ASP A 361 15.00 3.58 15.11
C ASP A 361 15.68 2.63 14.12
N THR A 362 17.00 2.74 13.98
CA THR A 362 17.81 1.96 13.03
C THR A 362 17.78 0.44 13.24
N ARG A 363 17.10 -0.04 14.29
CA ARG A 363 16.85 -1.46 14.56
C ARG A 363 15.54 -1.97 13.94
N ARG A 364 14.72 -1.08 13.36
CA ARG A 364 13.40 -1.37 12.80
C ARG A 364 13.44 -1.38 11.27
N THR A 365 12.48 -2.10 10.70
CA THR A 365 12.21 -2.12 9.25
C THR A 365 11.82 -0.74 8.73
N VAL A 366 12.25 -0.45 7.51
CA VAL A 366 11.74 0.69 6.71
C VAL A 366 10.55 0.32 5.86
N GLY A 367 10.10 -0.94 5.88
CA GLY A 367 9.17 -1.46 4.88
C GLY A 367 9.83 -1.67 3.51
N GLY A 368 9.03 -2.07 2.54
CA GLY A 368 9.52 -2.36 1.20
C GLY A 368 8.37 -2.54 0.21
N SER A 369 8.64 -2.48 -1.09
CA SER A 369 9.99 -2.40 -1.69
C SER A 369 10.61 -1.00 -1.76
N SER A 370 9.87 0.08 -1.57
CA SER A 370 10.39 1.46 -1.71
C SER A 370 10.86 2.04 -0.37
N GLY A 371 11.53 1.24 0.47
CA GLY A 371 11.93 1.65 1.82
C GLY A 371 13.08 2.66 1.85
N GLY A 372 13.96 2.67 0.85
CA GLY A 372 14.97 3.72 0.68
C GLY A 372 14.32 5.09 0.56
N GLU A 373 13.31 5.21 -0.29
CA GLU A 373 12.54 6.44 -0.47
C GLU A 373 11.82 6.86 0.81
N GLY A 374 11.16 5.90 1.47
CA GLY A 374 10.48 6.12 2.74
C GLY A 374 11.42 6.67 3.83
N ALA A 375 12.60 6.07 3.94
CA ALA A 375 13.61 6.48 4.90
C ALA A 375 14.25 7.83 4.56
N LEU A 376 14.43 8.14 3.27
CA LEU A 376 15.04 9.40 2.86
C LEU A 376 14.14 10.60 3.14
N ILE A 377 12.85 10.49 2.82
CA ILE A 377 11.86 11.55 3.06
C ILE A 377 11.68 11.77 4.58
N SER A 378 11.55 10.70 5.37
CA SER A 378 11.41 10.82 6.83
C SER A 378 12.64 11.36 7.53
N ALA A 379 13.82 11.18 6.91
CA ALA A 379 15.05 11.79 7.38
C ALA A 379 15.20 13.27 6.95
N ALA A 380 14.21 13.87 6.28
CA ALA A 380 14.25 15.19 5.66
C ALA A 380 15.33 15.33 4.55
N GLY A 381 15.74 14.21 3.96
CA GLY A 381 16.69 14.17 2.85
C GLY A 381 16.06 14.38 1.47
N SER A 382 14.72 14.34 1.38
CA SER A 382 13.95 14.72 0.19
C SER A 382 12.55 15.17 0.59
N VAL A 383 11.91 16.00 -0.24
CA VAL A 383 10.52 16.47 -0.06
C VAL A 383 9.49 15.54 -0.71
N ILE A 384 9.86 14.91 -1.83
CA ILE A 384 9.00 14.02 -2.63
C ILE A 384 9.84 12.83 -3.10
N GLY A 385 9.16 11.71 -3.34
CA GLY A 385 9.75 10.49 -3.85
C GLY A 385 8.83 9.72 -4.76
N ILE A 386 9.41 8.85 -5.58
CA ILE A 386 8.65 7.91 -6.44
C ILE A 386 9.03 6.49 -6.05
N GLY A 387 8.00 5.64 -5.89
CA GLY A 387 8.15 4.20 -5.77
C GLY A 387 7.32 3.43 -6.80
N SER A 388 7.34 2.11 -6.70
CA SER A 388 6.41 1.22 -7.42
C SER A 388 5.59 0.41 -6.41
N ASP A 389 4.32 0.14 -6.71
CA ASP A 389 3.43 -0.55 -5.77
C ASP A 389 2.57 -1.64 -6.42
N ILE A 390 2.95 -2.89 -6.16
CA ILE A 390 2.20 -4.09 -6.56
C ILE A 390 1.37 -4.62 -5.38
N GLY A 391 2.03 -4.94 -4.27
CA GLY A 391 1.41 -5.50 -3.05
C GLY A 391 1.57 -4.62 -1.80
N GLY A 392 1.74 -3.31 -1.98
CA GLY A 392 1.98 -2.37 -0.88
C GLY A 392 3.36 -1.70 -0.91
N SER A 393 4.14 -1.82 -1.98
CA SER A 393 5.55 -1.39 -2.02
C SER A 393 5.87 0.10 -1.94
N ILE A 394 4.92 1.02 -2.13
CA ILE A 394 5.05 2.47 -1.78
C ILE A 394 4.51 2.71 -0.37
N ARG A 395 3.54 1.88 0.00
CA ARG A 395 2.59 2.15 1.06
C ARG A 395 3.07 1.58 2.38
N ILE A 396 3.53 0.34 2.38
CA ILE A 396 4.25 -0.33 3.46
C ILE A 396 5.51 0.43 3.92
N PRO A 397 6.33 1.06 3.07
CA PRO A 397 7.39 1.93 3.58
C PRO A 397 6.88 3.28 4.07
N SER A 398 5.81 3.80 3.47
CA SER A 398 5.21 5.10 3.80
C SER A 398 4.84 5.30 5.28
N PHE A 399 3.93 4.52 5.88
CA PHE A 399 3.74 4.50 7.36
C PHE A 399 4.86 3.92 8.22
N MET A 400 5.74 3.01 7.76
CA MET A 400 6.81 2.51 8.62
C MET A 400 7.78 3.65 8.91
N ASN A 401 7.88 4.59 7.97
CA ASN A 401 8.64 5.82 8.07
C ASN A 401 7.78 7.05 8.33
N GLY A 402 6.48 6.94 8.60
CA GLY A 402 5.61 8.08 8.94
C GLY A 402 5.58 9.25 7.94
N ILE A 403 5.74 9.01 6.62
CA ILE A 403 5.89 10.09 5.59
C ILE A 403 4.57 10.45 4.87
N PHE A 404 4.59 10.93 3.60
CA PHE A 404 3.45 10.91 2.65
C PHE A 404 3.75 10.05 1.35
N GLY A 405 2.92 9.10 0.84
CA GLY A 405 3.21 8.23 -0.34
C GLY A 405 2.05 7.43 -0.98
N MET A 406 1.61 7.80 -2.18
CA MET A 406 0.39 7.33 -2.85
C MET A 406 0.65 6.18 -3.84
N LYS A 407 -0.21 5.13 -3.85
CA LYS A 407 -0.35 4.27 -5.04
C LYS A 407 -1.39 4.94 -5.95
N ASN A 408 -1.14 4.91 -7.25
CA ASN A 408 -2.03 5.47 -8.26
C ASN A 408 -2.80 4.33 -8.95
N THR A 409 -3.95 4.68 -9.53
CA THR A 409 -4.74 3.75 -10.34
C THR A 409 -3.90 3.13 -11.44
N PRO A 410 -4.02 1.80 -11.66
CA PRO A 410 -3.32 1.15 -12.75
C PRO A 410 -3.56 1.88 -14.08
N GLY A 411 -2.50 2.23 -14.79
CA GLY A 411 -2.56 2.91 -16.09
C GLY A 411 -2.58 4.45 -16.10
N ILE A 412 -2.68 5.15 -14.95
CA ILE A 412 -2.58 6.63 -14.89
C ILE A 412 -1.16 7.12 -15.21
N PHE A 413 -0.16 6.38 -14.76
CA PHE A 413 1.22 6.57 -15.17
C PHE A 413 1.55 5.50 -16.21
N TYR A 414 2.40 5.83 -17.19
CA TYR A 414 2.89 4.84 -18.14
C TYR A 414 3.58 3.70 -17.38
N GLU A 415 2.90 2.56 -17.31
CA GLU A 415 3.40 1.33 -16.70
C GLU A 415 4.18 0.56 -17.75
N PHE A 416 5.50 0.64 -17.69
CA PHE A 416 6.33 -0.38 -18.32
C PHE A 416 6.31 -1.60 -17.39
N ILE A 417 5.40 -2.52 -17.65
CA ILE A 417 5.38 -3.85 -17.02
C ILE A 417 6.60 -4.61 -17.53
N VAL A 418 7.71 -4.61 -16.78
CA VAL A 418 8.81 -5.55 -17.02
C VAL A 418 8.91 -6.53 -15.87
N LEU A 419 8.90 -7.81 -16.25
CA LEU A 419 9.41 -8.97 -15.51
C LEU A 419 8.52 -9.73 -14.51
N ILE A 420 7.19 -9.68 -14.58
CA ILE A 420 6.35 -10.68 -13.86
C ILE A 420 5.80 -11.76 -14.80
N LEU A 421 5.46 -11.39 -16.04
CA LEU A 421 4.98 -12.34 -17.03
C LEU A 421 6.03 -13.39 -17.42
N LEU A 422 7.33 -13.07 -17.43
CA LEU A 422 8.35 -14.04 -17.83
C LEU A 422 8.55 -15.16 -16.81
N LEU A 423 8.40 -14.91 -15.50
CA LEU A 423 8.59 -15.93 -14.45
C LEU A 423 7.36 -16.83 -14.29
N SER A 424 6.15 -16.29 -14.39
CA SER A 424 4.94 -17.11 -14.42
C SER A 424 4.83 -17.91 -15.72
N LEU A 425 5.28 -17.38 -16.87
CA LEU A 425 5.41 -18.17 -18.11
C LEU A 425 6.50 -19.24 -17.98
N PHE A 426 7.63 -18.98 -17.29
CA PHE A 426 8.70 -19.96 -17.11
C PHE A 426 8.25 -21.12 -16.20
N VAL A 427 7.52 -20.84 -15.11
CA VAL A 427 6.96 -21.89 -14.24
C VAL A 427 5.82 -22.64 -14.95
N TYR A 428 5.02 -21.94 -15.77
CA TYR A 428 3.96 -22.58 -16.56
C TYR A 428 4.52 -23.46 -17.69
N LEU A 429 5.60 -23.04 -18.35
CA LEU A 429 6.29 -23.80 -19.41
C LEU A 429 7.10 -24.99 -18.86
N LEU A 430 7.59 -24.91 -17.61
CA LEU A 430 8.28 -26.03 -16.94
C LEU A 430 7.33 -27.10 -16.37
N CYS A 431 6.03 -26.80 -16.25
CA CYS A 431 5.03 -27.69 -15.67
C CYS A 431 4.10 -28.36 -16.71
N LEU A 432 4.29 -28.11 -18.01
CA LEU A 432 3.59 -28.86 -19.05
C LEU A 432 4.31 -30.18 -19.32
N PRO A 433 3.63 -31.34 -19.27
CA PRO A 433 4.19 -32.56 -19.83
C PRO A 433 4.36 -32.37 -21.34
N HIS A 434 5.54 -32.71 -21.84
CA HIS A 434 5.86 -32.77 -23.27
C HIS A 434 5.03 -33.88 -23.94
N GLU A 435 3.76 -33.64 -24.25
CA GLU A 435 3.02 -34.44 -25.22
C GLU A 435 2.11 -33.57 -26.10
N GLY A 436 2.37 -33.62 -27.41
CA GLY A 436 1.37 -33.31 -28.43
C GLY A 436 1.30 -31.86 -28.94
N MET A 437 2.32 -31.42 -29.69
CA MET A 437 2.06 -30.42 -30.75
C MET A 437 1.09 -31.03 -31.76
N GLN A 438 -0.18 -30.61 -31.73
CA GLN A 438 -1.06 -30.71 -32.90
C GLN A 438 -1.60 -29.32 -33.24
N THR A 439 -1.17 -28.88 -34.42
CA THR A 439 -1.65 -27.75 -35.21
C THR A 439 -3.18 -27.77 -35.33
N PHE A 440 -3.83 -26.64 -35.07
CA PHE A 440 -5.11 -26.33 -35.70
C PHE A 440 -5.08 -24.94 -36.32
N THR A 441 -5.07 -24.97 -37.65
CA THR A 441 -5.26 -23.85 -38.57
C THR A 441 -6.69 -23.32 -38.54
N SER A 442 -6.81 -22.03 -38.85
CA SER A 442 -8.00 -21.24 -39.18
C SER A 442 -9.32 -21.97 -39.48
N ARG A 443 -10.39 -21.53 -38.82
CA ARG A 443 -11.55 -20.87 -39.46
C ARG A 443 -12.33 -20.06 -38.44
#